data_AF-A0A838RU50-F1
#
_entry.id   AF-A0A838RU50-F1
#
_cell.length_a   1.000
_cell.length_b   1.000
_cell.length_c   1.000
_cell.angle_alpha   90.00
_cell.angle_beta   90.00
_cell.angle_gamma   90.00
#
_symmetry.space_group_name_H-M   'P 1'
#
loop_
_entity.id
_entity.type
_entity.pdbx_description
1 polymer ?
#
loop_
_entity_poly.entity_id
_entity_poly.type
_entity_poly.pdbx_seq_one_letter_code
_entity_poly.pdbx_strand_id
1 'polypeptide(L)'
;MYQGFTICLILFLQSQFAPPAHAQAKTVFTPKFTLRKSGLELERGTHAGAFFDVVGHKSAVLGYEHRALESWVYPMKLLDDFQLSFRIEGYPLEFRAADLTVLINARPEATTFTYSHAAFTVQQTIFAPVDEPGIIMLLDIKSTLPMSVTVSFRPKLKLAWPAGLMTGNLEWDKKEHLYYITEESKRFVGMIGSPAGHDVSVMPYQEEPRDVPAHFVIAPSPEDLRTSFIPIVIAGGVEGREKAKAIYDRLLHSVPALYEKNVAYYERLENETVRVKTPDERLNKAFSWAKVGLDKGIATNPYLGTGLLAGFRTSGDSERPGFAWFFGRDALWTTLAINSYGDFGSTRTALEFLRKFQRADGKIPHEISQSASLIPWFTDYEFPWNSADGTPLYVIAQGDYWRASGDRDFLITNWDSIVKAYRFSAATDTDGNQLIENSTKTKFGHGWVEGGALYPPHEEIYMQGLWIEASRSLAEMAAVVGDSELAAKASANDERTRVAMEQTYWLADRGFYAFATKLPSEKPPEAEPGPNLAVRQARLNELSSKRIYDENTVLPAVPLWFETMTAERAQLQIDHLGSGQMATDWGARIISNKSKLYDPLSYHYGSVWPLFTGWASMG
;
A
#
# COMPACT_ATOMS: atom_id res chain seq x y z
N MET A 1 74.21 8.92 -79.45
CA MET A 1 73.51 8.17 -80.50
C MET A 1 72.25 7.58 -79.85
N TYR A 2 71.09 8.06 -80.28
CA TYR A 2 69.70 7.66 -80.01
C TYR A 2 69.30 6.83 -78.76
N GLN A 3 68.44 7.46 -77.95
CA GLN A 3 67.16 7.00 -77.37
C GLN A 3 67.10 5.70 -76.54
N GLY A 4 66.87 5.88 -75.23
CA GLY A 4 65.56 5.67 -74.60
C GLY A 4 65.12 4.24 -74.26
N PHE A 5 64.98 3.94 -72.97
CA PHE A 5 63.75 3.35 -72.41
C PHE A 5 63.70 3.59 -70.89
N THR A 6 62.68 4.33 -70.46
CA THR A 6 62.36 4.63 -69.07
C THR A 6 61.42 3.54 -68.53
N ILE A 7 61.76 2.93 -67.40
CA ILE A 7 60.81 2.14 -66.59
C ILE A 7 60.73 2.81 -65.22
N CYS A 8 59.68 3.58 -65.01
CA CYS A 8 59.33 4.17 -63.72
C CYS A 8 58.34 3.25 -62.99
N LEU A 9 58.68 2.94 -61.75
CA LEU A 9 57.89 2.19 -60.77
C LEU A 9 56.64 3.01 -60.40
N ILE A 10 55.42 2.50 -60.65
CA ILE A 10 54.17 3.10 -60.17
C ILE A 10 53.58 2.17 -59.10
N LEU A 11 53.68 2.58 -57.85
CA LEU A 11 52.93 2.06 -56.71
C LEU A 11 51.49 2.58 -56.81
N PHE A 12 50.52 1.71 -57.09
CA PHE A 12 49.11 2.03 -56.94
C PHE A 12 48.70 1.93 -55.47
N LEU A 13 48.60 3.08 -54.80
CA LEU A 13 47.77 3.23 -53.60
C LEU A 13 46.31 3.36 -54.04
N GLN A 14 45.53 2.28 -53.92
CA GLN A 14 44.08 2.37 -54.01
C GLN A 14 43.53 2.91 -52.68
N SER A 15 43.17 4.18 -52.66
CA SER A 15 42.31 4.77 -51.64
C SER A 15 40.86 4.32 -51.88
N GLN A 16 40.41 3.29 -51.17
CA GLN A 16 38.99 2.99 -51.06
C GLN A 16 38.39 3.89 -49.97
N PHE A 17 37.77 5.00 -50.38
CA PHE A 17 36.81 5.72 -49.55
C PHE A 17 35.54 4.87 -49.43
N ALA A 18 35.46 4.06 -48.38
CA ALA A 18 34.18 3.54 -47.92
C ALA A 18 33.45 4.68 -47.17
N PRO A 19 32.18 4.99 -47.48
CA PRO A 19 31.40 5.88 -46.61
C PRO A 19 31.31 5.21 -45.23
N PRO A 20 31.31 5.98 -44.13
CA PRO A 20 31.10 5.39 -42.82
C PRO A 20 29.72 4.74 -42.83
N ALA A 21 29.67 3.42 -42.77
CA ALA A 21 28.46 2.69 -42.45
C ALA A 21 28.06 3.17 -41.05
N HIS A 22 27.11 4.11 -41.00
CA HIS A 22 26.34 4.36 -39.80
C HIS A 22 25.63 3.04 -39.49
N ALA A 23 26.21 2.27 -38.58
CA ALA A 23 25.46 1.29 -37.82
C ALA A 23 24.42 2.08 -37.03
N GLN A 24 23.31 2.40 -37.69
CA GLN A 24 22.11 2.89 -37.06
C GLN A 24 21.69 1.74 -36.13
N ALA A 25 21.94 1.91 -34.83
CA ALA A 25 21.37 1.02 -33.84
C ALA A 25 19.87 0.97 -34.15
N LYS A 26 19.38 -0.19 -34.61
CA LYS A 26 17.94 -0.36 -34.87
C LYS A 26 17.25 0.05 -33.60
N THR A 27 16.38 1.05 -33.67
CA THR A 27 15.56 1.45 -32.55
C THR A 27 14.63 0.28 -32.26
N VAL A 28 14.94 -0.52 -31.23
CA VAL A 28 14.14 -1.71 -30.93
C VAL A 28 13.06 -1.31 -29.94
N PHE A 29 11.90 -0.90 -30.46
CA PHE A 29 10.65 -0.93 -29.71
C PHE A 29 10.30 -2.38 -29.35
N THR A 30 9.40 -2.56 -28.39
CA THR A 30 8.99 -3.91 -27.95
C THR A 30 8.11 -4.54 -29.03
N PRO A 31 8.49 -5.65 -29.68
CA PRO A 31 7.62 -6.31 -30.65
C PRO A 31 6.27 -6.67 -30.02
N LYS A 32 5.18 -6.52 -30.76
CA LYS A 32 3.85 -6.88 -30.27
C LYS A 32 3.80 -8.36 -29.92
N PHE A 33 3.29 -8.65 -28.73
CA PHE A 33 3.05 -9.98 -28.21
C PHE A 33 1.66 -10.02 -27.57
N THR A 34 1.15 -11.22 -27.33
CA THR A 34 -0.15 -11.38 -26.66
C THR A 34 -0.03 -10.98 -25.19
N LEU A 35 -0.75 -9.93 -24.81
CA LEU A 35 -0.96 -9.56 -23.41
C LEU A 35 -1.98 -10.55 -22.80
N ARG A 36 -1.48 -11.69 -22.33
CA ARG A 36 -2.29 -12.74 -21.68
C ARG A 36 -2.99 -12.19 -20.43
N LYS A 37 -4.16 -12.73 -20.11
CA LYS A 37 -4.93 -12.34 -18.93
C LYS A 37 -4.76 -13.37 -17.83
N SER A 38 -4.61 -12.95 -16.58
CA SER A 38 -4.58 -13.86 -15.42
C SER A 38 -5.95 -14.45 -15.06
N GLY A 39 -7.02 -13.86 -15.60
CA GLY A 39 -8.40 -14.32 -15.47
C GLY A 39 -9.33 -13.26 -14.90
N LEU A 40 -8.89 -12.52 -13.89
CA LEU A 40 -9.68 -11.43 -13.30
C LEU A 40 -9.61 -10.16 -14.15
N GLU A 41 -10.76 -9.54 -14.36
CA GLU A 41 -10.87 -8.32 -15.18
C GLU A 41 -12.03 -7.45 -14.69
N LEU A 42 -11.77 -6.15 -14.55
CA LEU A 42 -12.77 -5.11 -14.33
C LEU A 42 -12.66 -4.09 -15.46
N GLU A 43 -13.69 -4.01 -16.28
CA GLU A 43 -13.77 -3.05 -17.37
C GLU A 43 -14.94 -2.09 -17.15
N ARG A 44 -14.69 -0.79 -17.35
CA ARG A 44 -15.72 0.24 -17.31
C ARG A 44 -15.29 1.50 -18.05
N GLY A 45 -16.26 2.36 -18.33
CA GLY A 45 -15.99 3.75 -18.72
C GLY A 45 -15.23 4.49 -17.61
N THR A 46 -14.45 5.50 -18.00
CA THR A 46 -13.72 6.31 -17.03
C THR A 46 -14.63 7.33 -16.33
N HIS A 47 -14.33 7.60 -15.07
CA HIS A 47 -15.02 8.54 -14.19
C HIS A 47 -14.01 9.56 -13.67
N ALA A 48 -14.21 10.84 -13.97
CA ALA A 48 -13.32 11.91 -13.53
C ALA A 48 -13.06 11.87 -12.01
N GLY A 49 -11.79 11.79 -11.62
CA GLY A 49 -11.40 11.77 -10.21
C GLY A 49 -11.53 10.41 -9.51
N ALA A 50 -11.87 9.33 -10.21
CA ALA A 50 -11.79 7.98 -9.65
C ALA A 50 -10.31 7.58 -9.48
N PHE A 51 -9.96 7.05 -8.32
CA PHE A 51 -8.60 6.60 -8.01
C PHE A 51 -8.28 5.30 -8.75
N PHE A 52 -7.03 5.16 -9.19
CA PHE A 52 -6.49 3.89 -9.67
C PHE A 52 -5.06 3.70 -9.18
N ASP A 53 -4.66 2.44 -9.08
CA ASP A 53 -3.32 2.01 -8.71
C ASP A 53 -2.82 0.90 -9.64
N VAL A 54 -1.50 0.88 -9.87
CA VAL A 54 -0.79 -0.25 -10.48
C VAL A 54 0.42 -0.51 -9.61
N VAL A 55 0.42 -1.63 -8.91
CA VAL A 55 1.36 -1.92 -7.81
C VAL A 55 2.08 -3.22 -8.10
N GLY A 56 3.39 -3.22 -7.84
CA GLY A 56 4.21 -4.41 -7.64
C GLY A 56 4.95 -4.27 -6.31
N HIS A 57 5.67 -5.31 -5.87
CA HIS A 57 6.26 -5.30 -4.53
C HIS A 57 7.32 -4.20 -4.35
N LYS A 58 7.92 -3.67 -5.43
CA LYS A 58 9.00 -2.67 -5.34
C LYS A 58 8.65 -1.31 -5.93
N SER A 59 7.44 -1.14 -6.48
CA SER A 59 7.07 0.07 -7.21
C SER A 59 5.57 0.22 -7.37
N ALA A 60 5.11 1.46 -7.50
CA ALA A 60 3.71 1.75 -7.76
C ALA A 60 3.52 2.96 -8.68
N VAL A 61 2.46 2.91 -9.50
CA VAL A 61 1.84 4.06 -10.15
C VAL A 61 0.52 4.35 -9.44
N LEU A 62 0.32 5.61 -9.08
CA LEU A 62 -0.86 6.06 -8.35
C LEU A 62 -1.42 7.30 -9.04
N GLY A 63 -2.73 7.37 -9.19
CA GLY A 63 -3.34 8.51 -9.87
C GLY A 63 -4.85 8.54 -9.77
N TYR A 64 -5.42 9.53 -10.45
CA TYR A 64 -6.85 9.64 -10.65
C TYR A 64 -7.15 9.73 -12.14
N GLU A 65 -8.23 9.10 -12.57
CA GLU A 65 -8.70 9.16 -13.95
C GLU A 65 -8.92 10.63 -14.37
N HIS A 66 -8.49 10.95 -15.60
CA HIS A 66 -8.46 12.30 -16.17
C HIS A 66 -7.52 13.29 -15.47
N ARG A 67 -6.58 12.81 -14.65
CA ARG A 67 -5.53 13.62 -14.01
C ARG A 67 -4.16 13.00 -14.25
N ALA A 68 -3.12 13.76 -13.91
CA ALA A 68 -1.76 13.25 -13.92
C ALA A 68 -1.56 12.17 -12.84
N LEU A 69 -0.59 11.29 -13.10
CA LEU A 69 -0.18 10.24 -12.16
C LEU A 69 1.18 10.55 -11.52
N GLU A 70 1.46 9.86 -10.42
CA GLU A 70 2.79 9.83 -9.80
C GLU A 70 3.35 8.40 -9.80
N SER A 71 4.68 8.30 -9.67
CA SER A 71 5.36 7.01 -9.64
C SER A 71 6.34 6.88 -8.48
N TRP A 72 6.40 5.66 -7.97
CA TRP A 72 7.18 5.26 -6.82
C TRP A 72 8.01 4.03 -7.16
N VAL A 73 9.26 4.04 -6.71
CA VAL A 73 10.13 2.86 -6.62
C VAL A 73 10.69 2.84 -5.21
N TYR A 74 10.22 1.94 -4.36
CA TYR A 74 10.35 2.08 -2.91
C TYR A 74 11.83 2.14 -2.48
N PRO A 75 12.19 3.08 -1.57
CA PRO A 75 11.31 4.00 -0.83
C PRO A 75 11.14 5.38 -1.49
N MET A 76 11.36 5.53 -2.80
CA MET A 76 11.45 6.83 -3.48
C MET A 76 10.23 7.18 -4.32
N LYS A 77 9.78 8.43 -4.25
CA LYS A 77 8.95 9.09 -5.28
C LYS A 77 9.88 9.56 -6.39
N LEU A 78 9.69 9.05 -7.61
CA LEU A 78 10.58 9.42 -8.71
C LEU A 78 10.09 10.67 -9.44
N LEU A 79 8.80 10.71 -9.73
CA LEU A 79 8.15 11.82 -10.45
C LEU A 79 6.69 11.97 -10.05
N ASP A 80 6.14 13.14 -10.31
CA ASP A 80 4.71 13.40 -10.39
C ASP A 80 4.36 14.20 -11.65
N ASP A 81 3.10 14.60 -11.75
CA ASP A 81 2.53 15.29 -12.89
C ASP A 81 2.83 14.59 -14.24
N PHE A 82 2.87 13.26 -14.23
CA PHE A 82 3.08 12.49 -15.44
C PHE A 82 1.84 12.55 -16.33
N GLN A 83 2.02 13.00 -17.57
CA GLN A 83 0.98 13.11 -18.57
C GLN A 83 1.47 12.65 -19.94
N LEU A 84 0.55 12.10 -20.73
CA LEU A 84 0.76 11.82 -22.14
C LEU A 84 -0.03 12.81 -22.98
N SER A 85 0.55 13.21 -24.10
CA SER A 85 -0.13 13.94 -25.17
C SER A 85 0.22 13.36 -26.53
N PHE A 86 -0.68 13.55 -27.49
CA PHE A 86 -0.61 12.97 -28.82
C PHE A 86 -0.65 14.07 -29.87
N ARG A 87 0.21 13.98 -30.88
CA ARG A 87 0.20 14.89 -32.03
C ARG A 87 0.23 14.10 -33.32
N ILE A 88 -0.61 14.49 -34.27
CA ILE A 88 -0.71 13.86 -35.58
C ILE A 88 -0.04 14.76 -36.61
N GLU A 89 0.67 14.17 -37.56
CA GLU A 89 1.27 14.92 -38.67
C GLU A 89 0.21 15.71 -39.47
N GLY A 90 0.55 16.95 -39.84
CA GLY A 90 -0.34 17.85 -40.59
C GLY A 90 -1.34 18.64 -39.73
N TYR A 91 -1.43 18.35 -38.43
CA TYR A 91 -2.29 19.09 -37.49
C TYR A 91 -1.44 19.81 -36.43
N PRO A 92 -1.65 21.12 -36.20
CA PRO A 92 -0.85 21.88 -35.23
C PRO A 92 -1.27 21.62 -33.76
N LEU A 93 -2.37 20.90 -33.54
CA LEU A 93 -2.93 20.67 -32.21
C LEU A 93 -2.27 19.47 -31.52
N GLU A 94 -2.04 19.64 -30.22
CA GLU A 94 -1.67 18.56 -29.31
C GLU A 94 -2.89 18.12 -28.51
N PHE A 95 -3.14 16.82 -28.45
CA PHE A 95 -4.29 16.24 -27.75
C PHE A 95 -3.84 15.59 -26.45
N ARG A 96 -4.31 16.10 -25.31
CA ARG A 96 -3.98 15.53 -24.00
C ARG A 96 -4.70 14.20 -23.79
N ALA A 97 -3.98 13.19 -23.31
CA ALA A 97 -4.57 11.88 -23.04
C ALA A 97 -5.73 11.94 -22.02
N ALA A 98 -5.61 12.81 -21.01
CA ALA A 98 -6.65 13.02 -19.99
C ALA A 98 -8.00 13.46 -20.59
N ASP A 99 -7.99 14.19 -21.70
CA ASP A 99 -9.20 14.67 -22.37
C ASP A 99 -9.81 13.61 -23.32
N LEU A 100 -9.03 12.58 -23.67
CA LEU A 100 -9.40 11.53 -24.63
C LEU A 100 -9.68 10.18 -23.96
N THR A 101 -9.51 10.07 -22.65
CA THR A 101 -9.66 8.79 -21.94
C THR A 101 -11.12 8.38 -21.91
N VAL A 102 -11.44 7.17 -22.39
CA VAL A 102 -12.83 6.68 -22.48
C VAL A 102 -13.07 5.37 -21.74
N LEU A 103 -12.04 4.53 -21.59
CA LEU A 103 -12.16 3.20 -20.99
C LEU A 103 -10.98 2.92 -20.06
N ILE A 104 -11.25 2.27 -18.94
CA ILE A 104 -10.27 1.65 -18.06
C ILE A 104 -10.56 0.16 -17.93
N ASN A 105 -9.50 -0.64 -18.05
CA ASN A 105 -9.53 -2.08 -17.88
C ASN A 105 -8.47 -2.47 -16.84
N ALA A 106 -8.90 -2.83 -15.64
CA ALA A 106 -8.03 -3.25 -14.56
C ALA A 106 -7.98 -4.77 -14.47
N ARG A 107 -6.77 -5.31 -14.57
CA ARG A 107 -6.45 -6.70 -14.27
C ARG A 107 -5.37 -6.72 -13.18
N PRO A 108 -5.25 -7.80 -12.39
CA PRO A 108 -4.22 -7.87 -11.35
C PRO A 108 -2.82 -7.58 -11.89
N GLU A 109 -2.48 -8.12 -13.06
CA GLU A 109 -1.17 -7.97 -13.68
C GLU A 109 -0.90 -6.59 -14.30
N ALA A 110 -1.94 -5.82 -14.66
CA ALA A 110 -1.83 -4.58 -15.42
C ALA A 110 -3.15 -3.78 -15.50
N THR A 111 -3.04 -2.46 -15.65
CA THR A 111 -4.18 -1.58 -15.95
C THR A 111 -4.02 -0.96 -17.34
N THR A 112 -5.05 -1.04 -18.18
CA THR A 112 -5.07 -0.48 -19.53
C THR A 112 -6.05 0.68 -19.63
N PHE A 113 -5.57 1.84 -20.08
CA PHE A 113 -6.40 2.98 -20.50
C PHE A 113 -6.56 2.99 -22.01
N THR A 114 -7.78 3.26 -22.50
CA THR A 114 -8.04 3.50 -23.92
C THR A 114 -8.34 4.97 -24.16
N TYR A 115 -7.57 5.58 -25.06
CA TYR A 115 -7.76 6.93 -25.56
C TYR A 115 -8.33 6.88 -26.97
N SER A 116 -9.42 7.60 -27.20
CA SER A 116 -10.15 7.57 -28.46
C SER A 116 -10.25 8.96 -29.08
N HIS A 117 -9.87 9.06 -30.35
CA HIS A 117 -10.00 10.25 -31.18
C HIS A 117 -10.44 9.83 -32.60
N ALA A 118 -11.02 10.75 -33.37
CA ALA A 118 -11.54 10.44 -34.72
C ALA A 118 -10.47 9.89 -35.69
N ALA A 119 -9.20 10.20 -35.47
CA ALA A 119 -8.07 9.81 -36.34
C ALA A 119 -7.15 8.72 -35.74
N PHE A 120 -7.27 8.41 -34.45
CA PHE A 120 -6.42 7.42 -33.79
C PHE A 120 -7.05 6.81 -32.54
N THR A 121 -6.53 5.65 -32.15
CA THR A 121 -6.80 5.02 -30.86
C THR A 121 -5.47 4.63 -30.24
N VAL A 122 -5.30 4.92 -28.94
CA VAL A 122 -4.12 4.52 -28.18
C VAL A 122 -4.58 3.70 -26.98
N GLN A 123 -4.01 2.50 -26.81
CA GLN A 123 -4.14 1.73 -25.58
C GLN A 123 -2.84 1.84 -24.79
N GLN A 124 -2.88 2.44 -23.61
CA GLN A 124 -1.77 2.47 -22.66
C GLN A 124 -1.96 1.36 -21.63
N THR A 125 -1.14 0.32 -21.69
CA THR A 125 -1.09 -0.73 -20.66
C THR A 125 0.05 -0.44 -19.69
N ILE A 126 -0.28 -0.20 -18.43
CA ILE A 126 0.66 0.08 -17.35
C ILE A 126 0.78 -1.19 -16.49
N PHE A 127 2.00 -1.64 -16.23
CA PHE A 127 2.27 -2.69 -15.25
C PHE A 127 3.54 -2.41 -14.46
N ALA A 128 3.51 -2.80 -13.18
CA ALA A 128 4.68 -2.83 -12.31
C ALA A 128 5.10 -4.30 -12.18
N PRO A 129 6.29 -4.72 -12.65
CA PRO A 129 6.70 -6.10 -12.50
C PRO A 129 6.82 -6.46 -11.02
N VAL A 130 6.28 -7.62 -10.63
CA VAL A 130 6.11 -8.02 -9.21
C VAL A 130 7.40 -7.85 -8.38
N ASP A 131 8.56 -8.22 -8.93
CA ASP A 131 9.83 -8.23 -8.19
C ASP A 131 10.88 -7.22 -8.69
N GLU A 132 10.51 -6.29 -9.58
CA GLU A 132 11.47 -5.33 -10.14
C GLU A 132 11.19 -3.89 -9.65
N PRO A 133 12.24 -3.10 -9.36
CA PRO A 133 12.10 -1.72 -8.90
C PRO A 133 11.86 -0.77 -10.09
N GLY A 134 10.70 -0.89 -10.74
CA GLY A 134 10.32 -0.02 -11.85
C GLY A 134 8.96 -0.35 -12.47
N ILE A 135 8.56 0.47 -13.43
CA ILE A 135 7.25 0.47 -14.08
C ILE A 135 7.46 0.47 -15.59
N ILE A 136 6.60 -0.26 -16.29
CA ILE A 136 6.57 -0.31 -17.76
C ILE A 136 5.18 0.12 -18.23
N MET A 137 5.15 1.07 -19.16
CA MET A 137 3.94 1.46 -19.89
C MET A 137 4.11 1.11 -21.36
N LEU A 138 3.16 0.37 -21.93
CA LEU A 138 3.16 -0.03 -23.33
C LEU A 138 2.05 0.70 -24.07
N LEU A 139 2.41 1.45 -25.11
CA LEU A 139 1.45 2.09 -25.99
C LEU A 139 1.24 1.24 -27.25
N ASP A 140 0.01 0.77 -27.47
CA ASP A 140 -0.47 0.27 -28.76
C ASP A 140 -1.22 1.39 -29.47
N ILE A 141 -0.65 1.89 -30.56
CA ILE A 141 -1.16 3.07 -31.27
C ILE A 141 -1.65 2.64 -32.64
N LYS A 142 -2.94 2.88 -32.89
CA LYS A 142 -3.57 2.73 -34.21
C LYS A 142 -3.89 4.12 -34.72
N SER A 143 -3.21 4.55 -35.77
CA SER A 143 -3.39 5.89 -36.35
C SER A 143 -3.41 5.81 -37.87
N THR A 144 -4.20 6.67 -38.50
CA THR A 144 -4.22 6.82 -39.97
C THR A 144 -3.07 7.65 -40.52
N LEU A 145 -2.43 8.45 -39.66
CA LEU A 145 -1.33 9.35 -40.00
C LEU A 145 -0.16 9.14 -39.03
N PRO A 146 1.08 9.49 -39.42
CA PRO A 146 2.22 9.49 -38.50
C PRO A 146 1.89 10.31 -37.24
N MET A 147 2.27 9.76 -36.09
CA MET A 147 1.89 10.29 -34.79
C MET A 147 3.10 10.33 -33.88
N SER A 148 3.22 11.39 -33.09
CA SER A 148 4.20 11.51 -32.02
C SER A 148 3.52 11.50 -30.66
N VAL A 149 4.18 10.90 -29.67
CA VAL A 149 3.76 10.89 -28.27
C VAL A 149 4.67 11.83 -27.50
N THR A 150 4.11 12.81 -26.82
CA THR A 150 4.82 13.65 -25.85
C THR A 150 4.62 13.05 -24.46
N VAL A 151 5.71 12.81 -23.75
CA VAL A 151 5.71 12.46 -22.33
C VAL A 151 6.09 13.71 -21.54
N SER A 152 5.25 14.11 -20.60
CA SER A 152 5.45 15.24 -19.69
C SER A 152 5.52 14.74 -18.26
N PHE A 153 6.44 15.24 -17.44
CA PHE A 153 6.52 14.90 -16.01
C PHE A 153 7.30 15.95 -15.22
N ARG A 154 7.17 15.93 -13.89
CA ARG A 154 8.01 16.68 -12.97
C ARG A 154 8.92 15.75 -12.17
N PRO A 155 10.25 15.91 -12.24
CA PRO A 155 11.16 15.10 -11.44
C PRO A 155 11.02 15.43 -9.96
N LYS A 156 11.01 14.41 -9.10
CA LYS A 156 10.91 14.62 -7.64
C LYS A 156 12.09 14.04 -6.87
N LEU A 157 12.44 12.77 -7.13
CA LEU A 157 13.43 12.00 -6.38
C LEU A 157 13.39 12.32 -4.87
N LYS A 158 12.26 12.01 -4.24
CA LYS A 158 12.04 12.21 -2.79
C LYS A 158 11.99 10.86 -2.10
N LEU A 159 12.54 10.77 -0.89
CA LEU A 159 12.28 9.62 -0.03
C LEU A 159 10.87 9.74 0.52
N ALA A 160 10.23 8.60 0.74
CA ALA A 160 9.01 8.56 1.53
C ALA A 160 9.27 9.21 2.89
N TRP A 161 8.40 10.16 3.27
CA TRP A 161 8.47 10.91 4.53
C TRP A 161 8.79 9.97 5.72
N PRO A 162 9.56 10.41 6.73
CA PRO A 162 10.04 11.77 6.98
C PRO A 162 11.49 12.07 6.57
N ALA A 163 12.23 11.10 6.01
CA ALA A 163 13.57 11.39 5.51
C ALA A 163 13.52 12.32 4.29
N GLY A 164 14.47 13.26 4.21
CA GLY A 164 14.62 14.16 3.07
C GLY A 164 15.82 13.78 2.18
N LEU A 165 15.78 14.24 0.93
CA LEU A 165 16.92 14.25 0.02
C LEU A 165 17.28 15.69 -0.35
N MET A 166 18.53 15.86 -0.79
CA MET A 166 19.02 17.10 -1.41
C MET A 166 18.23 17.39 -2.71
N THR A 167 18.40 18.61 -3.23
CA THR A 167 17.80 18.99 -4.52
C THR A 167 18.21 18.01 -5.61
N GLY A 168 17.23 17.54 -6.39
CA GLY A 168 17.48 16.62 -7.49
C GLY A 168 18.00 17.34 -8.74
N ASN A 169 18.94 16.71 -9.42
CA ASN A 169 19.45 17.09 -10.74
C ASN A 169 18.76 16.25 -11.82
N LEU A 170 18.43 16.87 -12.96
CA LEU A 170 17.85 16.22 -14.13
C LEU A 170 18.85 16.26 -15.30
N GLU A 171 19.15 15.12 -15.89
CA GLU A 171 20.10 14.99 -17.01
C GLU A 171 19.49 14.14 -18.13
N TRP A 172 19.43 14.66 -19.36
CA TRP A 172 19.07 13.88 -20.53
C TRP A 172 20.29 13.17 -21.14
N ASP A 173 20.22 11.85 -21.24
CA ASP A 173 21.21 11.06 -21.98
C ASP A 173 20.73 10.81 -23.41
N LYS A 174 21.32 11.53 -24.35
CA LYS A 174 20.97 11.44 -25.78
C LYS A 174 21.25 10.08 -26.40
N LYS A 175 22.25 9.35 -25.90
CA LYS A 175 22.61 8.05 -26.45
C LYS A 175 21.65 6.97 -25.98
N GLU A 176 21.27 7.05 -24.71
CA GLU A 176 20.40 6.07 -24.05
C GLU A 176 18.91 6.42 -24.14
N HIS A 177 18.57 7.62 -24.65
CA HIS A 177 17.20 8.12 -24.83
C HIS A 177 16.36 8.15 -23.53
N LEU A 178 16.99 8.61 -22.44
CA LEU A 178 16.35 8.66 -21.12
C LEU A 178 16.86 9.83 -20.28
N TYR A 179 16.04 10.22 -19.30
CA TYR A 179 16.44 11.10 -18.21
C TYR A 179 16.97 10.32 -17.02
N TYR A 180 18.06 10.83 -16.44
CA TYR A 180 18.48 10.53 -15.08
C TYR A 180 17.98 11.62 -14.15
N ILE A 181 17.38 11.21 -13.04
CA ILE A 181 17.02 12.06 -11.89
C ILE A 181 17.94 11.62 -10.76
N THR A 182 18.86 12.48 -10.32
CA THR A 182 19.91 12.12 -9.36
C THR A 182 20.00 13.14 -8.23
N GLU A 183 20.68 12.80 -7.14
CA GLU A 183 21.05 13.76 -6.10
C GLU A 183 22.58 13.78 -5.91
N GLU A 184 23.10 14.76 -5.17
CA GLU A 184 24.55 15.04 -5.06
C GLU A 184 25.40 13.89 -4.51
N SER A 185 24.85 13.04 -3.62
CA SER A 185 25.55 11.85 -3.14
C SER A 185 25.62 10.73 -4.18
N LYS A 186 24.89 10.87 -5.30
CA LYS A 186 24.81 9.94 -6.44
C LYS A 186 24.36 8.53 -6.05
N ARG A 187 23.76 8.38 -4.86
CA ARG A 187 23.29 7.10 -4.33
C ARG A 187 21.89 6.79 -4.84
N PHE A 188 21.00 7.77 -4.78
CA PHE A 188 19.62 7.62 -5.20
C PHE A 188 19.46 8.09 -6.65
N VAL A 189 18.89 7.24 -7.48
CA VAL A 189 18.75 7.48 -8.91
C VAL A 189 17.37 7.06 -9.37
N GLY A 190 16.63 8.00 -9.94
CA GLY A 190 15.43 7.76 -10.73
C GLY A 190 15.74 7.85 -12.21
N MET A 191 14.99 7.12 -13.03
CA MET A 191 15.13 7.14 -14.48
C MET A 191 13.77 7.09 -15.14
N ILE A 192 13.63 7.80 -16.26
CA ILE A 192 12.47 7.71 -17.15
C ILE A 192 12.93 7.87 -18.59
N GLY A 193 12.46 7.01 -19.49
CA GLY A 193 12.77 7.15 -20.91
C GLY A 193 12.06 6.15 -21.80
N SER A 194 12.36 6.23 -23.09
CA SER A 194 11.80 5.37 -24.13
C SER A 194 12.77 5.29 -25.31
N PRO A 195 12.90 4.13 -25.98
CA PRO A 195 13.59 4.05 -27.26
C PRO A 195 13.08 5.12 -28.24
N ALA A 196 13.96 5.72 -29.03
CA ALA A 196 13.63 6.82 -29.96
C ALA A 196 13.14 8.13 -29.29
N GLY A 197 13.11 8.21 -27.96
CA GLY A 197 12.78 9.45 -27.26
C GLY A 197 13.81 10.55 -27.56
N HIS A 198 13.37 11.80 -27.67
CA HIS A 198 14.27 12.94 -27.69
C HIS A 198 13.72 14.07 -26.83
N ASP A 199 14.61 14.69 -26.06
CA ASP A 199 14.31 15.85 -25.24
C ASP A 199 13.82 17.03 -26.10
N VAL A 200 12.74 17.67 -25.66
CA VAL A 200 12.19 18.91 -26.22
C VAL A 200 11.92 19.95 -25.13
N SER A 201 12.46 19.73 -23.93
CA SER A 201 12.37 20.64 -22.79
C SER A 201 13.12 21.94 -23.06
N VAL A 202 12.81 22.98 -22.30
CA VAL A 202 13.53 24.26 -22.39
C VAL A 202 15.01 24.06 -22.02
N MET A 203 15.92 24.58 -22.85
CA MET A 203 17.40 24.51 -22.77
C MET A 203 17.95 24.83 -21.36
N PRO A 204 19.13 24.28 -20.97
CA PRO A 204 19.33 23.64 -19.68
C PRO A 204 19.34 24.59 -18.48
N TYR A 205 18.62 24.21 -17.45
CA TYR A 205 18.72 24.78 -16.11
C TYR A 205 19.47 23.80 -15.19
N GLN A 206 20.30 24.32 -14.28
CA GLN A 206 20.91 23.53 -13.20
C GLN A 206 19.87 23.06 -12.17
N GLU A 207 18.67 23.67 -12.15
CA GLU A 207 17.55 23.36 -11.27
C GLU A 207 16.29 23.09 -12.12
N GLU A 208 15.30 22.35 -11.57
CA GLU A 208 14.01 22.12 -12.26
C GLU A 208 13.36 23.45 -12.70
N PRO A 209 12.98 23.62 -13.98
CA PRO A 209 12.23 24.79 -14.40
C PRO A 209 10.90 24.86 -13.62
N ARG A 210 10.68 25.97 -12.90
CA ARG A 210 9.47 26.14 -12.09
C ARG A 210 8.20 26.16 -12.96
N ASP A 211 8.31 26.80 -14.12
CA ASP A 211 7.14 27.17 -14.92
C ASP A 211 6.73 26.13 -15.97
N VAL A 212 7.62 25.18 -16.32
CA VAL A 212 7.36 24.16 -17.35
C VAL A 212 7.87 22.78 -16.91
N PRO A 213 7.08 21.69 -17.11
CA PRO A 213 7.55 20.34 -16.81
C PRO A 213 8.63 19.88 -17.80
N ALA A 214 9.28 18.75 -17.49
CA ALA A 214 10.20 18.10 -18.40
C ALA A 214 9.43 17.31 -19.48
N HIS A 215 9.95 17.35 -20.71
CA HIS A 215 9.32 16.76 -21.89
C HIS A 215 10.30 15.97 -22.74
N PHE A 216 9.89 14.77 -23.16
CA PHE A 216 10.51 14.11 -24.31
C PHE A 216 9.44 13.60 -25.27
N VAL A 217 9.80 13.58 -26.55
CA VAL A 217 8.91 13.16 -27.64
C VAL A 217 9.40 11.86 -28.24
N ILE A 218 8.47 10.95 -28.50
CA ILE A 218 8.69 9.69 -29.20
C ILE A 218 7.95 9.79 -30.54
N ALA A 219 8.66 9.62 -31.65
CA ALA A 219 8.09 9.70 -32.99
C ALA A 219 8.31 8.36 -33.74
N PRO A 220 7.51 7.32 -33.42
CA PRO A 220 7.62 6.03 -34.08
C PRO A 220 7.23 6.12 -35.56
N SER A 221 7.87 5.30 -36.41
CA SER A 221 7.47 5.19 -37.81
C SER A 221 6.12 4.46 -37.94
N PRO A 222 5.40 4.61 -39.07
CA PRO A 222 4.17 3.84 -39.31
C PRO A 222 4.36 2.31 -39.25
N GLU A 223 5.57 1.81 -39.55
CA GLU A 223 5.87 0.38 -39.43
C GLU A 223 6.06 -0.04 -37.96
N ASP A 224 6.70 0.80 -37.16
CA ASP A 224 6.83 0.57 -35.72
C ASP A 224 5.45 0.48 -35.06
N LEU A 225 4.52 1.39 -35.41
CA LEU A 225 3.15 1.38 -34.89
C LEU A 225 2.39 0.09 -35.23
N ARG A 226 2.67 -0.53 -36.39
CA ARG A 226 2.04 -1.81 -36.78
C ARG A 226 2.60 -2.98 -36.00
N THR A 227 3.91 -3.01 -35.79
CA THR A 227 4.64 -4.21 -35.36
C THR A 227 5.02 -4.22 -33.89
N SER A 228 5.04 -3.06 -33.23
CA SER A 228 5.63 -2.90 -31.91
C SER A 228 4.72 -2.12 -30.95
N PHE A 229 4.85 -2.40 -29.66
CA PHE A 229 4.44 -1.50 -28.59
C PHE A 229 5.53 -0.46 -28.37
N ILE A 230 5.14 0.78 -28.08
CA ILE A 230 6.07 1.85 -27.70
C ILE A 230 6.22 1.82 -26.17
N PRO A 231 7.39 1.43 -25.61
CA PRO A 231 7.56 1.31 -24.17
C PRO A 231 8.01 2.64 -23.56
N ILE A 232 7.40 3.05 -22.45
CA ILE A 232 7.93 4.06 -21.54
C ILE A 232 8.30 3.33 -20.25
N VAL A 233 9.56 3.45 -19.84
CA VAL A 233 10.10 2.75 -18.67
C VAL A 233 10.47 3.77 -17.61
N ILE A 234 10.03 3.51 -16.38
CA ILE A 234 10.44 4.25 -15.18
C ILE A 234 11.18 3.27 -14.28
N ALA A 235 12.38 3.62 -13.80
CA ALA A 235 13.18 2.75 -12.95
C ALA A 235 13.81 3.53 -11.81
N GLY A 236 14.10 2.86 -10.70
CA GLY A 236 14.76 3.47 -9.55
C GLY A 236 15.84 2.57 -8.97
N GLY A 237 16.89 3.18 -8.44
CA GLY A 237 17.98 2.50 -7.75
C GLY A 237 18.46 3.29 -6.54
N VAL A 238 18.91 2.56 -5.52
CA VAL A 238 19.41 3.14 -4.25
C VAL A 238 20.91 2.91 -4.03
N GLU A 239 21.58 2.38 -5.06
CA GLU A 239 22.99 2.00 -5.05
C GLU A 239 23.75 2.62 -6.25
N GLY A 240 23.28 3.79 -6.69
CA GLY A 240 23.92 4.60 -7.73
C GLY A 240 23.56 4.26 -9.17
N ARG A 241 24.12 5.08 -10.08
CA ARG A 241 23.71 5.19 -11.48
C ARG A 241 23.87 3.91 -12.28
N GLU A 242 24.99 3.19 -12.13
CA GLU A 242 25.25 1.96 -12.90
C GLU A 242 24.23 0.86 -12.60
N LYS A 243 23.94 0.62 -11.32
CA LYS A 243 22.95 -0.38 -10.90
C LYS A 243 21.53 0.03 -11.31
N ALA A 244 21.19 1.31 -11.19
CA ALA A 244 19.90 1.85 -11.67
C ALA A 244 19.76 1.65 -13.20
N LYS A 245 20.81 1.90 -13.97
CA LYS A 245 20.83 1.66 -15.42
C LYS A 245 20.65 0.19 -15.77
N ALA A 246 21.30 -0.72 -15.04
CA ALA A 246 21.12 -2.16 -15.25
C ALA A 246 19.68 -2.62 -14.97
N ILE A 247 18.98 -2.00 -14.01
CA ILE A 247 17.55 -2.22 -13.78
C ILE A 247 16.75 -1.72 -14.99
N TYR A 248 16.96 -0.47 -15.41
CA TYR A 248 16.27 0.11 -16.57
C TYR A 248 16.43 -0.76 -17.83
N ASP A 249 17.65 -1.18 -18.13
CA ASP A 249 17.93 -2.02 -19.31
C ASP A 249 17.26 -3.39 -19.21
N ARG A 250 17.22 -3.99 -18.03
CA ARG A 250 16.52 -5.26 -17.82
C ARG A 250 15.01 -5.11 -18.04
N LEU A 251 14.41 -4.05 -17.51
CA LEU A 251 12.99 -3.74 -17.70
C LEU A 251 12.65 -3.56 -19.19
N LEU A 252 13.46 -2.79 -19.92
CA LEU A 252 13.25 -2.50 -21.33
C LEU A 252 13.41 -3.74 -22.22
N HIS A 253 14.43 -4.56 -22.00
CA HIS A 253 14.72 -5.71 -22.86
C HIS A 253 13.92 -6.98 -22.51
N SER A 254 13.27 -7.02 -21.34
CA SER A 254 12.58 -8.22 -20.85
C SER A 254 11.06 -8.06 -20.73
N VAL A 255 10.47 -7.07 -21.41
CA VAL A 255 9.03 -6.73 -21.28
C VAL A 255 8.11 -7.94 -21.39
N PRO A 256 8.19 -8.82 -22.41
CA PRO A 256 7.27 -9.96 -22.51
C PRO A 256 7.42 -10.96 -21.36
N ALA A 257 8.65 -11.22 -20.93
CA ALA A 257 8.94 -12.14 -19.83
C ALA A 257 8.47 -11.59 -18.48
N LEU A 258 8.64 -10.28 -18.25
CA LEU A 258 8.17 -9.61 -17.04
C LEU A 258 6.64 -9.56 -16.98
N TYR A 259 5.98 -9.30 -18.11
CA TYR A 259 4.52 -9.34 -18.19
C TYR A 259 3.98 -10.74 -17.90
N GLU A 260 4.54 -11.77 -18.54
CA GLU A 260 4.14 -13.16 -18.31
C GLU A 260 4.40 -13.60 -16.87
N LYS A 261 5.49 -13.13 -16.25
CA LYS A 261 5.76 -13.36 -14.82
C LYS A 261 4.66 -12.78 -13.92
N ASN A 262 4.18 -11.56 -14.21
CA ASN A 262 3.04 -10.97 -13.47
C ASN A 262 1.77 -11.80 -13.65
N VAL A 263 1.46 -12.23 -14.89
CA VAL A 263 0.27 -13.07 -15.15
C VAL A 263 0.37 -14.38 -14.36
N ALA A 264 1.50 -15.08 -14.45
CA ALA A 264 1.73 -16.34 -13.75
C ALA A 264 1.69 -16.17 -12.21
N TYR A 265 2.12 -15.02 -11.69
CA TYR A 265 2.02 -14.70 -10.26
C TYR A 265 0.56 -14.67 -9.79
N TYR A 266 -0.29 -13.89 -10.46
CA TYR A 266 -1.70 -13.76 -10.06
C TYR A 266 -2.53 -15.02 -10.39
N GLU A 267 -2.14 -15.81 -11.39
CA GLU A 267 -2.73 -17.14 -11.59
C GLU A 267 -2.41 -18.10 -10.46
N ARG A 268 -1.18 -18.07 -9.90
CA ARG A 268 -0.87 -18.86 -8.70
C ARG A 268 -1.65 -18.37 -7.50
N LEU A 269 -1.73 -17.05 -7.28
CA LEU A 269 -2.56 -16.49 -6.23
C LEU A 269 -4.00 -16.99 -6.34
N GLU A 270 -4.56 -17.12 -7.55
CA GLU A 270 -5.92 -17.63 -7.71
C GLU A 270 -6.02 -19.17 -7.60
N ASN A 271 -5.06 -19.92 -8.13
CA ASN A 271 -5.15 -21.38 -8.24
C ASN A 271 -4.58 -22.15 -7.03
N GLU A 272 -3.67 -21.54 -6.27
CA GLU A 272 -2.98 -22.16 -5.14
C GLU A 272 -3.54 -21.71 -3.77
N THR A 273 -4.53 -20.81 -3.79
CA THR A 273 -5.26 -20.37 -2.60
C THR A 273 -6.75 -20.73 -2.68
N VAL A 274 -7.49 -20.48 -1.59
CA VAL A 274 -8.93 -20.72 -1.55
C VAL A 274 -9.66 -20.00 -2.68
N ARG A 275 -10.61 -20.70 -3.30
CA ARG A 275 -11.58 -20.15 -4.25
C ARG A 275 -12.99 -20.44 -3.77
N VAL A 276 -13.87 -19.49 -3.99
CA VAL A 276 -15.28 -19.60 -3.60
C VAL A 276 -16.13 -19.70 -4.86
N LYS A 277 -17.05 -20.68 -4.88
CA LYS A 277 -18.06 -20.83 -5.92
C LYS A 277 -19.45 -20.87 -5.29
N THR A 278 -20.19 -19.78 -5.47
CA THR A 278 -21.59 -19.64 -5.08
C THR A 278 -22.45 -19.35 -6.31
N PRO A 279 -23.79 -19.44 -6.21
CA PRO A 279 -24.70 -18.98 -7.25
C PRO A 279 -24.62 -17.48 -7.56
N ASP A 280 -24.04 -16.65 -6.67
CA ASP A 280 -23.82 -15.22 -6.93
C ASP A 280 -22.40 -14.98 -7.44
N GLU A 281 -22.25 -14.84 -8.75
CA GLU A 281 -20.95 -14.58 -9.39
C GLU A 281 -20.30 -13.27 -8.91
N ARG A 282 -21.09 -12.31 -8.40
CA ARG A 282 -20.52 -11.06 -7.86
C ARG A 282 -19.75 -11.35 -6.58
N LEU A 283 -20.24 -12.26 -5.73
CA LEU A 283 -19.55 -12.66 -4.50
C LEU A 283 -18.25 -13.42 -4.83
N ASN A 284 -18.29 -14.35 -5.78
CA ASN A 284 -17.11 -15.10 -6.23
C ASN A 284 -16.02 -14.15 -6.73
N LYS A 285 -16.42 -13.18 -7.57
CA LYS A 285 -15.53 -12.15 -8.12
C LYS A 285 -15.00 -11.21 -7.05
N ALA A 286 -15.85 -10.77 -6.11
CA ALA A 286 -15.44 -9.90 -5.01
C ALA A 286 -14.41 -10.57 -4.10
N PHE A 287 -14.61 -11.86 -3.76
CA PHE A 287 -13.65 -12.64 -2.98
C PHE A 287 -12.28 -12.73 -3.69
N SER A 288 -12.29 -13.02 -4.99
CA SER A 288 -11.06 -13.13 -5.79
C SER A 288 -10.31 -11.79 -5.88
N TRP A 289 -11.04 -10.67 -6.05
CA TRP A 289 -10.45 -9.33 -6.02
C TRP A 289 -10.00 -8.90 -4.63
N ALA A 290 -10.63 -9.37 -3.55
CA ALA A 290 -10.18 -9.12 -2.19
C ALA A 290 -8.79 -9.72 -1.96
N LYS A 291 -8.52 -10.94 -2.44
CA LYS A 291 -7.17 -11.55 -2.39
C LYS A 291 -6.14 -10.68 -3.11
N VAL A 292 -6.44 -10.21 -4.32
CA VAL A 292 -5.56 -9.29 -5.07
C VAL A 292 -5.35 -7.97 -4.30
N GLY A 293 -6.38 -7.44 -3.65
CA GLY A 293 -6.27 -6.24 -2.82
C GLY A 293 -5.33 -6.42 -1.63
N LEU A 294 -5.37 -7.58 -0.98
CA LEU A 294 -4.49 -7.92 0.14
C LEU A 294 -3.04 -8.13 -0.33
N ASP A 295 -2.85 -8.85 -1.44
CA ASP A 295 -1.55 -9.09 -2.07
C ASP A 295 -0.83 -7.78 -2.45
N LYS A 296 -1.57 -6.79 -2.98
CA LYS A 296 -1.03 -5.45 -3.26
C LYS A 296 -0.46 -4.75 -2.02
N GLY A 297 -0.85 -5.14 -0.80
CA GLY A 297 -0.29 -4.62 0.44
C GLY A 297 1.15 -5.07 0.69
N ILE A 298 1.65 -6.09 -0.02
CA ILE A 298 3.01 -6.61 0.13
C ILE A 298 4.00 -5.67 -0.56
N ALA A 299 4.96 -5.16 0.21
CA ALA A 299 6.01 -4.29 -0.32
C ALA A 299 7.39 -4.72 0.17
N THR A 300 8.37 -4.62 -0.72
CA THR A 300 9.78 -4.89 -0.48
C THR A 300 10.55 -3.57 -0.50
N ASN A 301 11.11 -3.22 0.64
CA ASN A 301 12.03 -2.11 0.80
C ASN A 301 13.48 -2.63 0.77
N PRO A 302 14.40 -2.00 0.01
CA PRO A 302 15.78 -2.48 -0.14
C PRO A 302 16.60 -2.47 1.16
N TYR A 303 16.18 -1.72 2.19
CA TYR A 303 16.86 -1.64 3.49
C TYR A 303 16.11 -2.38 4.60
N LEU A 304 14.77 -2.30 4.59
CA LEU A 304 13.94 -2.84 5.67
C LEU A 304 13.56 -4.31 5.44
N GLY A 305 13.46 -4.76 4.19
CA GLY A 305 12.94 -6.08 3.82
C GLY A 305 11.49 -6.02 3.31
N THR A 306 10.82 -7.17 3.32
CA THR A 306 9.45 -7.32 2.81
C THR A 306 8.45 -7.37 3.97
N GLY A 307 7.37 -6.61 3.88
CA GLY A 307 6.30 -6.56 4.88
C GLY A 307 4.99 -6.04 4.28
N LEU A 308 3.97 -5.87 5.12
CA LEU A 308 2.64 -5.40 4.71
C LEU A 308 2.47 -3.89 4.99
N LEU A 309 1.84 -3.21 4.05
CA LEU A 309 1.49 -1.80 4.12
C LEU A 309 0.01 -1.62 4.50
N ALA A 310 -0.36 -0.47 5.08
CA ALA A 310 -1.77 -0.18 5.41
C ALA A 310 -2.62 0.21 4.18
N GLY A 311 -1.99 0.74 3.13
CA GLY A 311 -2.67 0.97 1.85
C GLY A 311 -2.16 2.18 1.07
N PHE A 312 -2.50 2.22 -0.23
CA PHE A 312 -2.03 3.24 -1.15
C PHE A 312 -3.02 4.36 -1.39
N ARG A 313 -2.47 5.57 -1.55
CA ARG A 313 -3.12 6.71 -2.21
C ARG A 313 -2.05 7.62 -2.79
N THR A 314 -2.42 8.58 -3.63
CA THR A 314 -1.50 9.65 -4.06
C THR A 314 -0.94 10.41 -2.87
N SER A 315 0.32 10.85 -2.92
CA SER A 315 0.96 11.46 -1.76
C SER A 315 0.43 12.83 -1.36
N GLY A 316 -0.15 13.57 -2.31
CA GLY A 316 -0.37 15.01 -2.14
C GLY A 316 0.92 15.68 -1.65
N ASP A 317 0.79 16.54 -0.65
CA ASP A 317 1.90 17.30 -0.06
C ASP A 317 2.71 16.50 0.99
N SER A 318 2.28 15.30 1.37
CA SER A 318 2.86 14.56 2.50
C SER A 318 4.14 13.78 2.17
N GLU A 319 4.54 13.72 0.89
CA GLU A 319 5.62 12.84 0.40
C GLU A 319 5.50 11.37 0.90
N ARG A 320 4.27 10.91 1.19
CA ARG A 320 3.93 9.54 1.59
C ARG A 320 2.72 9.07 0.76
N PRO A 321 2.78 7.94 0.02
CA PRO A 321 1.67 7.53 -0.84
C PRO A 321 0.52 6.93 -0.01
N GLY A 322 -0.39 7.79 0.49
CA GLY A 322 -1.47 7.38 1.38
C GLY A 322 -0.92 6.94 2.74
N PHE A 323 -1.21 5.70 3.13
CA PHE A 323 -0.70 5.06 4.35
C PHE A 323 0.29 3.93 4.03
N ALA A 324 1.02 4.06 2.91
CA ALA A 324 1.96 3.04 2.40
C ALA A 324 3.29 2.96 3.17
N TRP A 325 3.22 3.05 4.49
CA TRP A 325 4.25 2.57 5.41
C TRP A 325 3.91 1.16 5.87
N PHE A 326 4.87 0.49 6.50
CA PHE A 326 4.56 -0.77 7.17
C PHE A 326 3.83 -0.46 8.47
N PHE A 327 2.65 -1.04 8.65
CA PHE A 327 1.80 -0.82 9.82
C PHE A 327 1.60 -2.13 10.57
N GLY A 328 2.03 -2.21 11.83
CA GLY A 328 1.96 -3.43 12.63
C GLY A 328 0.53 -3.90 12.86
N ARG A 329 -0.31 -3.05 13.45
CA ARG A 329 -1.72 -3.39 13.72
C ARG A 329 -2.46 -3.79 12.44
N ASP A 330 -2.35 -2.99 11.39
CA ASP A 330 -3.05 -3.21 10.12
C ASP A 330 -2.57 -4.50 9.43
N ALA A 331 -1.26 -4.75 9.44
CA ALA A 331 -0.69 -6.00 8.96
C ALA A 331 -1.25 -7.20 9.72
N LEU A 332 -1.38 -7.11 11.05
CA LEU A 332 -1.85 -8.22 11.88
C LEU A 332 -3.33 -8.54 11.64
N TRP A 333 -4.21 -7.55 11.53
CA TRP A 333 -5.58 -7.78 11.06
C TRP A 333 -5.62 -8.42 9.67
N THR A 334 -4.76 -7.94 8.79
CA THR A 334 -4.63 -8.48 7.43
C THR A 334 -4.18 -9.94 7.44
N THR A 335 -3.27 -10.35 8.33
CA THR A 335 -2.79 -11.74 8.39
C THR A 335 -3.90 -12.75 8.72
N LEU A 336 -4.90 -12.38 9.51
CA LEU A 336 -6.05 -13.25 9.79
C LEU A 336 -6.85 -13.53 8.50
N ALA A 337 -7.04 -12.50 7.67
CA ALA A 337 -7.66 -12.66 6.36
C ALA A 337 -6.78 -13.48 5.40
N ILE A 338 -5.46 -13.25 5.41
CA ILE A 338 -4.49 -13.99 4.60
C ILE A 338 -4.50 -15.49 4.92
N ASN A 339 -4.46 -15.85 6.20
CA ASN A 339 -4.53 -17.24 6.65
C ASN A 339 -5.85 -17.91 6.22
N SER A 340 -6.96 -17.17 6.22
CA SER A 340 -8.28 -17.69 5.84
C SER A 340 -8.38 -18.15 4.38
N TYR A 341 -7.52 -17.64 3.48
CA TYR A 341 -7.42 -18.14 2.11
C TYR A 341 -6.17 -18.98 1.82
N GLY A 342 -5.32 -19.22 2.82
CA GLY A 342 -4.23 -20.19 2.75
C GLY A 342 -2.89 -19.66 2.23
N ASP A 343 -2.71 -18.33 2.09
CA ASP A 343 -1.40 -17.76 1.76
C ASP A 343 -0.52 -17.57 3.01
N PHE A 344 -0.14 -18.71 3.59
CA PHE A 344 0.70 -18.75 4.77
C PHE A 344 2.08 -18.10 4.56
N GLY A 345 2.56 -18.03 3.31
CA GLY A 345 3.85 -17.41 2.97
C GLY A 345 3.84 -15.89 3.22
N SER A 346 2.76 -15.21 2.83
CA SER A 346 2.58 -13.78 3.08
C SER A 346 2.41 -13.47 4.56
N THR A 347 1.67 -14.29 5.31
CA THR A 347 1.57 -14.14 6.77
C THR A 347 2.92 -14.29 7.45
N ARG A 348 3.70 -15.32 7.08
CA ARG A 348 5.04 -15.53 7.61
C ARG A 348 5.94 -14.31 7.38
N THR A 349 5.88 -13.75 6.16
CA THR A 349 6.63 -12.54 5.79
C THR A 349 6.28 -11.37 6.70
N ALA A 350 5.00 -11.12 6.95
CA ALA A 350 4.54 -10.04 7.82
C ALA A 350 4.99 -10.23 9.28
N LEU A 351 4.87 -11.44 9.83
CA LEU A 351 5.24 -11.74 11.21
C LEU A 351 6.77 -11.66 11.42
N GLU A 352 7.57 -12.19 10.48
CA GLU A 352 9.03 -12.09 10.52
C GLU A 352 9.49 -10.62 10.44
N PHE A 353 8.84 -9.82 9.59
CA PHE A 353 9.13 -8.39 9.47
C PHE A 353 8.87 -7.65 10.78
N LEU A 354 7.71 -7.84 11.41
CA LEU A 354 7.40 -7.17 12.69
C LEU A 354 8.31 -7.63 13.82
N ARG A 355 8.64 -8.92 13.89
CA ARG A 355 9.60 -9.46 14.85
C ARG A 355 10.96 -8.77 14.76
N LYS A 356 11.46 -8.51 13.54
CA LYS A 356 12.75 -7.84 13.32
C LYS A 356 12.85 -6.48 14.03
N PHE A 357 11.72 -5.78 14.17
CA PHE A 357 11.64 -4.45 14.77
C PHE A 357 10.95 -4.43 16.14
N GLN A 358 10.73 -5.59 16.75
CA GLN A 358 10.17 -5.68 18.11
C GLN A 358 11.10 -4.99 19.11
N ARG A 359 10.52 -4.18 20.00
CA ARG A 359 11.27 -3.52 21.07
C ARG A 359 11.76 -4.53 22.11
N ALA A 360 12.85 -4.22 22.81
CA ALA A 360 13.46 -5.13 23.77
C ALA A 360 12.51 -5.59 24.90
N ASP A 361 11.53 -4.76 25.28
CA ASP A 361 10.51 -5.09 26.29
C ASP A 361 9.31 -5.87 25.75
N GLY A 362 9.27 -6.15 24.44
CA GLY A 362 8.26 -6.97 23.79
C GLY A 362 7.24 -6.22 22.93
N LYS A 363 7.21 -4.89 23.00
CA LYS A 363 6.26 -4.08 22.20
C LYS A 363 6.50 -4.26 20.69
N ILE A 364 5.40 -4.50 19.96
CA ILE A 364 5.39 -4.59 18.50
C ILE A 364 5.20 -3.19 17.91
N PRO A 365 5.96 -2.80 16.87
CA PRO A 365 5.88 -1.46 16.31
C PRO A 365 4.53 -1.20 15.62
N HIS A 366 4.01 0.00 15.81
CA HIS A 366 2.79 0.51 15.18
C HIS A 366 3.06 0.93 13.73
N GLU A 367 4.00 1.86 13.52
CA GLU A 367 4.33 2.42 12.21
C GLU A 367 5.84 2.31 11.93
N ILE A 368 6.19 1.78 10.77
CA ILE A 368 7.56 1.77 10.27
C ILE A 368 7.59 2.48 8.93
N SER A 369 8.09 3.72 8.93
CA SER A 369 8.29 4.49 7.71
C SER A 369 9.17 3.72 6.72
N GLN A 370 8.88 3.87 5.43
CA GLN A 370 9.71 3.38 4.34
C GLN A 370 11.15 3.93 4.37
N SER A 371 11.38 5.06 5.05
CA SER A 371 12.71 5.63 5.25
C SER A 371 13.31 5.37 6.64
N ALA A 372 12.73 4.47 7.44
CA ALA A 372 13.14 4.21 8.82
C ALA A 372 14.62 3.81 9.00
N SER A 373 15.26 3.22 8.00
CA SER A 373 16.70 2.89 8.05
C SER A 373 17.64 4.07 7.76
N LEU A 374 17.11 5.23 7.35
CA LEU A 374 17.88 6.39 6.93
C LEU A 374 17.92 7.50 8.00
N ILE A 375 17.15 7.33 9.08
CA ILE A 375 16.95 8.30 10.15
C ILE A 375 16.82 7.56 11.50
N PRO A 376 16.97 8.25 12.64
CA PRO A 376 16.72 7.67 13.97
C PRO A 376 15.23 7.43 14.28
N TRP A 377 14.54 6.66 13.41
CA TRP A 377 13.09 6.47 13.43
C TRP A 377 12.56 5.94 14.78
N PHE A 378 13.23 4.96 15.37
CA PHE A 378 12.75 4.28 16.58
C PHE A 378 13.06 5.02 17.89
N THR A 379 13.86 6.10 17.84
CA THR A 379 14.26 6.88 19.03
C THR A 379 13.71 8.30 19.02
N ASP A 380 13.65 8.94 17.85
CA ASP A 380 13.33 10.36 17.74
C ASP A 380 11.86 10.62 17.39
N TYR A 381 11.10 9.57 17.06
CA TYR A 381 9.70 9.65 16.67
C TYR A 381 8.82 8.75 17.55
N GLU A 382 7.59 9.19 17.82
CA GLU A 382 6.62 8.46 18.65
C GLU A 382 5.76 7.48 17.84
N PHE A 383 5.58 7.73 16.53
CA PHE A 383 4.80 6.89 15.61
C PHE A 383 5.06 5.39 15.69
N PRO A 384 6.31 4.90 15.82
CA PRO A 384 6.56 3.46 15.93
C PRO A 384 5.90 2.81 17.14
N TRP A 385 5.47 3.58 18.14
CA TRP A 385 5.01 3.05 19.41
C TRP A 385 3.61 3.54 19.79
N ASN A 386 2.86 4.15 18.88
CA ASN A 386 1.54 4.72 19.20
C ASN A 386 0.38 3.72 19.25
N SER A 387 0.60 2.41 19.08
CA SER A 387 -0.44 1.40 19.34
C SER A 387 -0.21 0.58 20.59
N ALA A 388 -1.28 0.36 21.36
CA ALA A 388 -1.36 -0.62 22.42
C ALA A 388 -1.88 -1.98 21.92
N ASP A 389 -2.82 -1.97 20.97
CA ASP A 389 -3.55 -3.14 20.47
C ASP A 389 -2.73 -4.06 19.53
N GLY A 390 -1.76 -3.50 18.80
CA GLY A 390 -0.90 -4.28 17.90
C GLY A 390 -0.06 -5.36 18.61
N THR A 391 0.29 -5.16 19.89
CA THR A 391 1.11 -6.13 20.63
C THR A 391 0.35 -7.40 21.06
N PRO A 392 -0.85 -7.33 21.68
CA PRO A 392 -1.64 -8.54 21.92
C PRO A 392 -2.13 -9.15 20.59
N LEU A 393 -2.46 -8.35 19.58
CA LEU A 393 -2.87 -8.85 18.27
C LEU A 393 -1.74 -9.65 17.56
N TYR A 394 -0.47 -9.35 17.83
CA TYR A 394 0.66 -10.16 17.33
C TYR A 394 0.66 -11.58 17.91
N VAL A 395 0.29 -11.74 19.18
CA VAL A 395 0.14 -13.06 19.81
C VAL A 395 -1.01 -13.83 19.16
N ILE A 396 -2.14 -13.16 18.90
CA ILE A 396 -3.29 -13.74 18.19
C ILE A 396 -2.89 -14.20 16.79
N ALA A 397 -2.24 -13.33 16.00
CA ALA A 397 -1.85 -13.65 14.63
C ALA A 397 -0.87 -14.83 14.54
N GLN A 398 0.04 -14.95 15.50
CA GLN A 398 0.94 -16.11 15.62
C GLN A 398 0.17 -17.40 15.93
N GLY A 399 -0.81 -17.33 16.84
CA GLY A 399 -1.71 -18.45 17.16
C GLY A 399 -2.56 -18.86 15.96
N ASP A 400 -3.20 -17.90 15.29
CA ASP A 400 -4.01 -18.09 14.09
C ASP A 400 -3.21 -18.72 12.95
N TYR A 401 -2.01 -18.18 12.68
CA TYR A 401 -1.09 -18.74 11.69
C TYR A 401 -0.72 -20.19 12.02
N TRP A 402 -0.35 -20.47 13.27
CA TRP A 402 0.03 -21.82 13.69
C TRP A 402 -1.15 -22.79 13.58
N ARG A 403 -2.35 -22.39 14.02
CA ARG A 403 -3.58 -23.21 13.92
C ARG A 403 -3.91 -23.53 12.47
N ALA A 404 -3.79 -22.56 11.57
CA ALA A 404 -4.14 -22.71 10.17
C ALA A 404 -3.08 -23.50 9.35
N SER A 405 -1.79 -23.28 9.63
CA SER A 405 -0.69 -23.86 8.85
C SER A 405 -0.10 -25.14 9.43
N GLY A 406 -0.19 -25.34 10.75
CA GLY A 406 0.51 -26.39 11.48
C GLY A 406 2.03 -26.21 11.59
N ASP A 407 2.59 -25.04 11.21
CA ASP A 407 4.05 -24.80 11.20
C ASP A 407 4.61 -24.64 12.62
N ARG A 408 4.91 -25.79 13.25
CA ARG A 408 5.47 -25.86 14.60
C ARG A 408 6.89 -25.30 14.68
N ASP A 409 7.70 -25.47 13.63
CA ASP A 409 9.08 -25.01 13.64
C ASP A 409 9.14 -23.48 13.60
N PHE A 410 8.23 -22.84 12.84
CA PHE A 410 8.05 -21.40 12.87
C PHE A 410 7.60 -20.92 14.26
N LEU A 411 6.62 -21.58 14.88
CA LEU A 411 6.18 -21.24 16.24
C LEU A 411 7.37 -21.25 17.24
N ILE A 412 8.15 -22.33 17.26
CA ILE A 412 9.31 -22.48 18.15
C ILE A 412 10.35 -21.38 17.88
N THR A 413 10.62 -21.10 16.61
CA THR A 413 11.57 -20.07 16.19
C THR A 413 11.14 -18.67 16.63
N ASN A 414 9.84 -18.43 16.76
CA ASN A 414 9.27 -17.13 17.17
C ASN A 414 8.90 -17.07 18.65
N TRP A 415 9.09 -18.15 19.42
CA TRP A 415 8.55 -18.28 20.77
C TRP A 415 8.98 -17.17 21.72
N ASP A 416 10.27 -16.82 21.75
CA ASP A 416 10.77 -15.73 22.61
C ASP A 416 10.09 -14.38 22.29
N SER A 417 9.87 -14.10 21.00
CA SER A 417 9.19 -12.88 20.55
C SER A 417 7.71 -12.86 20.99
N ILE A 418 7.02 -14.00 20.86
CA ILE A 418 5.62 -14.18 21.28
C ILE A 418 5.48 -13.97 22.79
N VAL A 419 6.34 -14.61 23.59
CA VAL A 419 6.31 -14.50 25.05
C VAL A 419 6.61 -13.08 25.51
N LYS A 420 7.56 -12.38 24.86
CA LYS A 420 7.83 -10.96 25.16
C LYS A 420 6.64 -10.07 24.85
N ALA A 421 5.99 -10.25 23.71
CA ALA A 421 4.78 -9.50 23.35
C ALA A 421 3.66 -9.73 24.39
N TYR A 422 3.41 -10.98 24.77
CA TYR A 422 2.41 -11.30 25.79
C TYR A 422 2.72 -10.67 27.15
N ARG A 423 3.98 -10.76 27.61
CA ARG A 423 4.41 -10.15 28.88
C ARG A 423 4.33 -8.64 28.86
N PHE A 424 4.66 -8.01 27.73
CA PHE A 424 4.47 -6.58 27.54
C PHE A 424 3.01 -6.20 27.74
N SER A 425 2.09 -6.87 27.04
CA SER A 425 0.64 -6.61 27.15
C SER A 425 0.12 -6.84 28.57
N ALA A 426 0.52 -7.92 29.24
CA ALA A 426 0.14 -8.20 30.62
C ALA A 426 0.59 -7.10 31.59
N ALA A 427 1.76 -6.49 31.36
CA ALA A 427 2.30 -5.42 32.20
C ALA A 427 1.60 -4.08 32.01
N THR A 428 0.65 -3.97 31.08
CA THR A 428 -0.12 -2.73 30.87
C THR A 428 -1.30 -2.58 31.82
N ASP A 429 -1.71 -3.62 32.55
CA ASP A 429 -2.64 -3.50 33.68
C ASP A 429 -1.89 -2.89 34.89
N THR A 430 -1.89 -1.56 35.00
CA THR A 430 -1.12 -0.83 36.01
C THR A 430 -1.90 -0.56 37.29
N ASP A 431 -3.24 -0.62 37.24
CA ASP A 431 -4.11 -0.46 38.41
C ASP A 431 -4.56 -1.80 39.03
N GLY A 432 -4.25 -2.93 38.38
CA GLY A 432 -4.50 -4.28 38.86
C GLY A 432 -5.96 -4.73 38.71
N ASN A 433 -6.76 -4.04 37.89
CA ASN A 433 -8.18 -4.31 37.74
C ASN A 433 -8.51 -5.48 36.79
N GLN A 434 -7.47 -6.17 36.27
CA GLN A 434 -7.54 -7.30 35.34
C GLN A 434 -7.89 -6.92 33.89
N LEU A 435 -7.86 -5.63 33.54
CA LEU A 435 -8.05 -5.10 32.20
C LEU A 435 -6.75 -4.45 31.72
N ILE A 436 -6.43 -4.62 30.44
CA ILE A 436 -5.24 -4.00 29.85
C ILE A 436 -5.53 -2.58 29.37
N GLU A 437 -4.55 -1.69 29.54
CA GLU A 437 -4.71 -0.25 29.32
C GLU A 437 -4.21 0.19 27.94
N ASN A 438 -4.82 1.25 27.41
CA ASN A 438 -4.44 1.91 26.16
C ASN A 438 -4.36 3.44 26.29
N SER A 439 -4.00 3.92 27.49
CA SER A 439 -3.90 5.35 27.75
C SER A 439 -2.60 5.95 27.22
N THR A 440 -2.68 7.14 26.61
CA THR A 440 -1.49 7.92 26.24
C THR A 440 -0.67 8.37 27.46
N LYS A 441 -1.30 8.44 28.64
CA LYS A 441 -0.60 8.78 29.90
C LYS A 441 0.44 7.73 30.28
N THR A 442 0.20 6.47 29.94
CA THR A 442 1.09 5.33 30.29
C THR A 442 2.09 4.99 29.18
N LYS A 443 2.11 5.76 28.08
CA LYS A 443 2.98 5.54 26.90
C LYS A 443 2.83 4.16 26.24
N PHE A 444 1.72 3.45 26.50
CA PHE A 444 1.43 2.18 25.86
C PHE A 444 0.87 2.34 24.44
N GLY A 445 0.45 3.56 24.06
CA GLY A 445 -0.19 3.83 22.77
C GLY A 445 -1.71 3.77 22.91
N HIS A 446 -2.44 3.83 21.81
CA HIS A 446 -3.90 3.83 21.77
C HIS A 446 -4.49 2.51 21.26
N GLY A 447 -5.81 2.37 21.42
CA GLY A 447 -6.59 1.28 20.86
C GLY A 447 -6.95 1.57 19.41
N TRP A 448 -8.17 1.21 19.01
CA TRP A 448 -8.63 1.50 17.64
C TRP A 448 -9.03 2.98 17.45
N VAL A 449 -9.57 3.63 18.48
CA VAL A 449 -9.93 5.05 18.40
C VAL A 449 -8.69 5.89 18.68
N GLU A 450 -8.27 6.69 17.69
CA GLU A 450 -6.99 7.40 17.71
C GLU A 450 -7.14 8.91 17.91
N GLY A 451 -8.37 9.40 18.08
CA GLY A 451 -8.63 10.83 18.21
C GLY A 451 -10.08 11.21 18.48
N GLY A 452 -10.26 12.53 18.65
CA GLY A 452 -11.53 13.19 18.92
C GLY A 452 -12.08 13.03 20.34
N ALA A 453 -13.37 13.29 20.48
CA ALA A 453 -14.07 13.48 21.75
C ALA A 453 -13.98 12.33 22.77
N LEU A 454 -13.83 11.08 22.31
CA LEU A 454 -13.73 9.89 23.16
C LEU A 454 -12.29 9.44 23.41
N TYR A 455 -11.30 10.20 22.94
CA TYR A 455 -9.87 9.89 23.06
C TYR A 455 -9.17 10.74 24.14
N PRO A 456 -8.17 10.20 24.86
CA PRO A 456 -7.84 8.78 24.98
C PRO A 456 -8.67 8.12 26.09
N PRO A 457 -9.21 6.92 25.87
CA PRO A 457 -9.77 6.12 26.96
C PRO A 457 -8.65 5.59 27.89
N HIS A 458 -9.07 5.04 29.03
CA HIS A 458 -8.19 4.30 29.94
C HIS A 458 -8.07 2.84 29.47
N GLU A 459 -9.21 2.18 29.28
CA GLU A 459 -9.35 0.86 28.68
C GLU A 459 -10.54 0.83 27.71
N GLU A 460 -10.45 0.07 26.61
CA GLU A 460 -11.55 -0.16 25.66
C GLU A 460 -12.02 -1.62 25.68
N ILE A 461 -13.31 -1.87 25.46
CA ILE A 461 -13.83 -3.25 25.35
C ILE A 461 -13.14 -4.05 24.23
N TYR A 462 -12.82 -3.37 23.12
CA TYR A 462 -12.06 -3.92 22.00
C TYR A 462 -10.70 -4.50 22.46
N MET A 463 -9.96 -3.74 23.27
CA MET A 463 -8.67 -4.17 23.83
C MET A 463 -8.82 -5.41 24.71
N GLN A 464 -9.90 -5.50 25.48
CA GLN A 464 -10.13 -6.64 26.37
C GLN A 464 -10.48 -7.90 25.58
N GLY A 465 -11.25 -7.78 24.50
CA GLY A 465 -11.47 -8.87 23.56
C GLY A 465 -10.17 -9.42 22.97
N LEU A 466 -9.28 -8.54 22.54
CA LEU A 466 -7.94 -8.94 22.07
C LEU A 466 -7.12 -9.59 23.17
N TRP A 467 -7.15 -9.08 24.39
CA TRP A 467 -6.36 -9.65 25.49
C TRP A 467 -6.79 -11.06 25.89
N ILE A 468 -8.11 -11.28 25.90
CA ILE A 468 -8.70 -12.59 26.16
C ILE A 468 -8.24 -13.59 25.08
N GLU A 469 -8.39 -13.23 23.80
CA GLU A 469 -7.97 -14.12 22.71
C GLU A 469 -6.45 -14.32 22.66
N ALA A 470 -5.65 -13.29 22.93
CA ALA A 470 -4.20 -13.41 23.04
C ALA A 470 -3.80 -14.38 24.16
N SER A 471 -4.53 -14.36 25.28
CA SER A 471 -4.31 -15.28 26.40
C SER A 471 -4.70 -16.73 26.06
N ARG A 472 -5.81 -16.93 25.35
CA ARG A 472 -6.21 -18.25 24.81
C ARG A 472 -5.16 -18.80 23.84
N SER A 473 -4.80 -18.00 22.85
CA SER A 473 -3.81 -18.34 21.84
C SER A 473 -2.43 -18.64 22.46
N LEU A 474 -1.99 -17.85 23.44
CA LEU A 474 -0.74 -18.14 24.15
C LEU A 474 -0.82 -19.45 24.93
N ALA A 475 -1.94 -19.74 25.60
CA ALA A 475 -2.09 -20.98 26.37
C ALA A 475 -1.96 -22.22 25.48
N GLU A 476 -2.61 -22.20 24.32
CA GLU A 476 -2.51 -23.26 23.30
C GLU A 476 -1.08 -23.42 22.80
N MET A 477 -0.46 -22.33 22.36
CA MET A 477 0.92 -22.36 21.85
C MET A 477 1.93 -22.80 22.92
N ALA A 478 1.77 -22.35 24.17
CA ALA A 478 2.63 -22.73 25.29
C ALA A 478 2.56 -24.23 25.59
N ALA A 479 1.37 -24.82 25.52
CA ALA A 479 1.20 -26.26 25.68
C ALA A 479 1.95 -27.06 24.60
N VAL A 480 1.97 -26.57 23.35
CA VAL A 480 2.66 -27.21 22.21
C VAL A 480 4.19 -27.11 22.32
N VAL A 481 4.69 -26.00 22.86
CA VAL A 481 6.11 -25.78 23.13
C VAL A 481 6.58 -26.50 24.40
N GLY A 482 5.65 -26.87 25.29
CA GLY A 482 5.93 -27.59 26.54
C GLY A 482 6.10 -26.68 27.77
N ASP A 483 5.66 -25.42 27.70
CA ASP A 483 5.67 -24.47 28.82
C ASP A 483 4.32 -24.51 29.56
N SER A 484 4.11 -25.54 30.37
CA SER A 484 2.86 -25.76 31.10
C SER A 484 2.56 -24.67 32.14
N GLU A 485 3.59 -24.01 32.68
CA GLU A 485 3.42 -22.93 33.65
C GLU A 485 2.87 -21.67 32.97
N LEU A 486 3.45 -21.29 31.83
CA LEU A 486 2.95 -20.17 31.05
C LEU A 486 1.55 -20.46 30.50
N ALA A 487 1.28 -21.69 30.05
CA ALA A 487 -0.04 -22.09 29.60
C ALA A 487 -1.10 -21.87 30.69
N ALA A 488 -0.86 -22.36 31.91
CA ALA A 488 -1.78 -22.20 33.03
C ALA A 488 -1.97 -20.73 33.43
N LYS A 489 -0.89 -19.92 33.41
CA LYS A 489 -0.95 -18.47 33.67
C LYS A 489 -1.81 -17.74 32.65
N ALA A 490 -1.64 -18.06 31.36
CA ALA A 490 -2.40 -17.45 30.29
C ALA A 490 -3.88 -17.83 30.35
N SER A 491 -4.22 -19.10 30.59
CA SER A 491 -5.61 -19.52 30.82
C SER A 491 -6.25 -18.84 32.02
N ALA A 492 -5.50 -18.62 33.11
CA ALA A 492 -6.01 -17.90 34.27
C ALA A 492 -6.20 -16.39 34.02
N ASN A 493 -5.46 -15.81 33.07
CA ASN A 493 -5.65 -14.41 32.66
C ASN A 493 -6.88 -14.25 31.76
N ASP A 494 -7.08 -15.15 30.79
CA ASP A 494 -8.31 -15.21 29.97
C ASP A 494 -9.55 -15.12 30.86
N GLU A 495 -9.71 -16.07 31.79
CA GLU A 495 -10.93 -16.12 32.61
C GLU A 495 -11.10 -14.90 33.52
N ARG A 496 -10.02 -14.40 34.13
CA ARG A 496 -10.10 -13.22 35.01
C ARG A 496 -10.45 -11.95 34.24
N THR A 497 -9.83 -11.72 33.09
CA THR A 497 -10.16 -10.59 32.23
C THR A 497 -11.57 -10.72 31.68
N ARG A 498 -12.02 -11.92 31.29
CA ARG A 498 -13.40 -12.16 30.83
C ARG A 498 -14.43 -11.76 31.89
N VAL A 499 -14.21 -12.16 33.14
CA VAL A 499 -15.08 -11.79 34.27
C VAL A 499 -15.06 -10.27 34.50
N ALA A 500 -13.89 -9.64 34.50
CA ALA A 500 -13.76 -8.19 34.68
C ALA A 500 -14.43 -7.41 33.53
N MET A 501 -14.25 -7.84 32.28
CA MET A 501 -14.87 -7.23 31.11
C MET A 501 -16.41 -7.30 31.20
N GLU A 502 -16.96 -8.46 31.56
CA GLU A 502 -18.40 -8.65 31.74
C GLU A 502 -18.99 -7.81 32.88
N GLN A 503 -18.22 -7.53 33.93
CA GLN A 503 -18.64 -6.69 35.04
C GLN A 503 -18.56 -5.20 34.70
N THR A 504 -17.53 -4.79 33.98
CA THR A 504 -17.23 -3.38 33.71
C THR A 504 -18.06 -2.81 32.57
N TYR A 505 -18.19 -3.55 31.46
CA TYR A 505 -18.72 -2.99 30.22
C TYR A 505 -20.20 -3.25 29.98
N TRP A 506 -20.80 -4.29 30.58
CA TRP A 506 -22.20 -4.63 30.31
C TRP A 506 -23.18 -3.61 30.92
N LEU A 507 -23.99 -2.95 30.08
CA LEU A 507 -25.03 -2.02 30.51
C LEU A 507 -26.39 -2.73 30.51
N ALA A 508 -26.73 -3.40 31.62
CA ALA A 508 -27.93 -4.25 31.71
C ALA A 508 -29.25 -3.53 31.42
N ASP A 509 -29.35 -2.24 31.76
CA ASP A 509 -30.52 -1.40 31.50
C ASP A 509 -30.66 -0.99 30.02
N ARG A 510 -29.59 -1.14 29.23
CA ARG A 510 -29.51 -0.75 27.81
C ARG A 510 -29.35 -1.94 26.87
N GLY A 511 -28.93 -3.09 27.39
CA GLY A 511 -28.79 -4.35 26.65
C GLY A 511 -27.60 -4.39 25.70
N PHE A 512 -26.55 -3.59 25.92
CA PHE A 512 -25.33 -3.61 25.11
C PHE A 512 -24.10 -3.25 25.96
N TYR A 513 -22.90 -3.47 25.41
CA TYR A 513 -21.65 -3.16 26.07
C TYR A 513 -21.18 -1.72 25.82
N ALA A 514 -20.78 -1.03 26.89
CA ALA A 514 -20.13 0.27 26.83
C ALA A 514 -18.82 0.23 26.01
N PHE A 515 -18.43 1.39 25.47
CA PHE A 515 -17.23 1.53 24.66
C PHE A 515 -15.94 1.36 25.48
N ALA A 516 -15.80 2.15 26.55
CA ALA A 516 -14.52 2.34 27.22
C ALA A 516 -14.66 2.81 28.67
N THR A 517 -13.64 2.59 29.48
CA THR A 517 -13.44 3.26 30.78
C THR A 517 -12.57 4.50 30.59
N LYS A 518 -12.57 5.39 31.59
CA LYS A 518 -11.69 6.55 31.59
C LYS A 518 -11.26 6.98 32.98
N LEU A 519 -10.08 7.58 33.03
CA LEU A 519 -9.60 8.29 34.21
C LEU A 519 -10.16 9.72 34.26
N PRO A 520 -10.23 10.33 35.46
CA PRO A 520 -10.53 11.74 35.60
C PRO A 520 -9.58 12.60 34.74
N SER A 521 -10.16 13.56 34.02
CA SER A 521 -9.40 14.55 33.23
C SER A 521 -9.17 15.81 34.07
N GLU A 522 -7.95 16.35 34.01
CA GLU A 522 -7.62 17.65 34.59
C GLU A 522 -8.19 18.81 33.77
N LYS A 523 -8.41 18.57 32.46
CA LYS A 523 -8.99 19.55 31.54
C LYS A 523 -10.47 19.26 31.29
N PRO A 524 -11.34 20.29 31.26
CA PRO A 524 -12.69 20.13 30.74
C PRO A 524 -12.64 19.52 29.34
N PRO A 525 -13.57 18.60 28.99
CA PRO A 525 -13.58 18.05 27.64
C PRO A 525 -14.02 19.12 26.65
N GLU A 526 -13.50 19.07 25.43
CA GLU A 526 -13.82 20.01 24.37
C GLU A 526 -14.21 19.24 23.11
N ALA A 527 -15.38 19.54 22.56
CA ALA A 527 -15.83 18.97 21.30
C ALA A 527 -15.09 19.65 20.13
N GLU A 528 -14.63 18.85 19.17
CA GLU A 528 -13.98 19.37 17.96
C GLU A 528 -14.92 20.28 17.15
N PRO A 529 -14.41 21.25 16.38
CA PRO A 529 -15.23 22.05 15.47
C PRO A 529 -16.04 21.18 14.50
N GLY A 530 -17.26 21.61 14.17
CA GLY A 530 -18.12 20.89 13.23
C GLY A 530 -19.60 20.99 13.56
N PRO A 531 -20.46 20.28 12.80
CA PRO A 531 -21.90 20.28 13.01
C PRO A 531 -22.28 19.92 14.45
N ASN A 532 -23.40 20.48 14.93
CA ASN A 532 -23.98 20.17 16.24
C ASN A 532 -23.00 20.33 17.43
N LEU A 533 -22.02 21.23 17.33
CA LEU A 533 -20.97 21.44 18.33
C LEU A 533 -21.52 21.53 19.77
N ALA A 534 -22.56 22.34 20.00
CA ALA A 534 -23.15 22.51 21.33
C ALA A 534 -23.76 21.20 21.89
N VAL A 535 -24.35 20.36 21.02
CA VAL A 535 -24.92 19.07 21.40
C VAL A 535 -23.81 18.07 21.75
N ARG A 536 -22.74 18.03 20.94
CA ARG A 536 -21.56 17.20 21.20
C ARG A 536 -20.86 17.62 22.49
N GLN A 537 -20.69 18.91 22.71
CA GLN A 537 -20.13 19.44 23.95
C GLN A 537 -20.98 19.10 25.17
N ALA A 538 -22.31 19.22 25.08
CA ALA A 538 -23.21 18.82 26.17
C ALA A 538 -23.04 17.33 26.51
N ARG A 539 -22.90 16.47 25.50
CA ARG A 539 -22.64 15.05 25.71
C ARG A 539 -21.29 14.80 26.38
N LEU A 540 -20.25 15.51 25.97
CA LEU A 540 -18.96 15.40 26.63
C LEU A 540 -19.00 15.85 28.09
N ASN A 541 -19.77 16.90 28.40
CA ASN A 541 -19.99 17.35 29.77
C ASN A 541 -20.73 16.29 30.60
N GLU A 542 -21.76 15.64 30.04
CA GLU A 542 -22.44 14.50 30.69
C GLU A 542 -21.49 13.34 30.97
N LEU A 543 -20.60 13.03 30.01
CA LEU A 543 -19.61 11.97 30.15
C LEU A 543 -18.50 12.36 31.12
N SER A 544 -18.17 13.64 31.29
CA SER A 544 -17.03 14.14 32.08
C SER A 544 -17.03 13.65 33.53
N SER A 545 -18.21 13.49 34.14
CA SER A 545 -18.38 13.03 35.52
C SER A 545 -18.47 11.51 35.68
N LYS A 546 -18.57 10.76 34.57
CA LYS A 546 -18.65 9.30 34.58
C LYS A 546 -17.26 8.66 34.47
N ARG A 547 -17.11 7.44 34.97
CA ARG A 547 -15.92 6.60 34.75
C ARG A 547 -16.01 5.72 33.50
N ILE A 548 -17.18 5.66 32.88
CA ILE A 548 -17.47 4.84 31.71
C ILE A 548 -18.01 5.70 30.57
N TYR A 549 -17.52 5.43 29.36
CA TYR A 549 -18.09 5.90 28.12
C TYR A 549 -19.20 4.94 27.68
N ASP A 550 -20.44 5.27 28.05
CA ASP A 550 -21.65 4.50 27.75
C ASP A 550 -22.16 4.73 26.31
N GLU A 551 -21.25 4.87 25.34
CA GLU A 551 -21.58 4.99 23.92
C GLU A 551 -21.82 3.62 23.29
N ASN A 552 -22.86 3.52 22.45
CA ASN A 552 -23.11 2.33 21.64
C ASN A 552 -22.21 2.39 20.41
N THR A 553 -21.21 1.52 20.36
CA THR A 553 -20.20 1.48 19.30
C THR A 553 -20.14 0.10 18.64
N VAL A 554 -19.42 0.00 17.52
CA VAL A 554 -19.15 -1.26 16.83
C VAL A 554 -18.04 -2.08 17.48
N LEU A 555 -17.26 -1.48 18.37
CA LEU A 555 -16.09 -2.12 18.97
C LEU A 555 -16.36 -3.42 19.75
N PRO A 556 -17.54 -3.64 20.37
CA PRO A 556 -17.93 -4.96 20.89
C PRO A 556 -17.92 -6.09 19.84
N ALA A 557 -17.95 -5.78 18.53
CA ALA A 557 -17.89 -6.78 17.46
C ALA A 557 -16.60 -7.63 17.48
N VAL A 558 -15.48 -7.09 17.96
CA VAL A 558 -14.22 -7.85 18.07
C VAL A 558 -14.27 -8.90 19.18
N PRO A 559 -14.64 -8.58 20.43
CA PRO A 559 -14.87 -9.60 21.44
C PRO A 559 -16.02 -10.57 21.09
N LEU A 560 -17.02 -10.16 20.30
CA LEU A 560 -18.00 -11.09 19.72
C LEU A 560 -17.35 -12.09 18.76
N TRP A 561 -16.55 -11.61 17.80
CA TRP A 561 -15.83 -12.45 16.84
C TRP A 561 -14.95 -13.49 17.55
N PHE A 562 -14.25 -13.10 18.61
CA PHE A 562 -13.42 -14.02 19.39
C PHE A 562 -14.17 -14.81 20.48
N GLU A 563 -15.51 -14.77 20.49
CA GLU A 563 -16.36 -15.50 21.42
C GLU A 563 -15.94 -15.29 22.89
N THR A 564 -15.69 -14.04 23.28
CA THR A 564 -15.22 -13.69 24.63
C THR A 564 -16.36 -13.28 25.57
N MET A 565 -17.57 -13.14 25.05
CA MET A 565 -18.78 -12.74 25.78
C MET A 565 -19.63 -13.93 26.20
N THR A 566 -20.45 -13.75 27.22
CA THR A 566 -21.51 -14.69 27.60
C THR A 566 -22.61 -14.74 26.53
N ALA A 567 -23.10 -15.93 26.22
CA ALA A 567 -24.01 -16.16 25.09
C ALA A 567 -25.27 -15.26 25.10
N GLU A 568 -25.88 -15.04 26.26
CA GLU A 568 -27.07 -14.18 26.38
C GLU A 568 -26.76 -12.72 26.03
N ARG A 569 -25.68 -12.18 26.57
CA ARG A 569 -25.27 -10.79 26.33
C ARG A 569 -24.72 -10.61 24.91
N ALA A 570 -24.05 -11.62 24.38
CA ALA A 570 -23.59 -11.67 23.00
C ALA A 570 -24.76 -11.51 22.03
N GLN A 571 -25.83 -12.28 22.21
CA GLN A 571 -27.02 -12.19 21.36
C GLN A 571 -27.65 -10.78 21.40
N LEU A 572 -27.78 -10.20 22.59
CA LEU A 572 -28.30 -8.83 22.73
C LEU A 572 -27.40 -7.78 22.05
N GLN A 573 -26.09 -7.95 22.13
CA GLN A 573 -25.13 -7.08 21.44
C GLN A 573 -25.23 -7.23 19.91
N ILE A 574 -25.39 -8.45 19.39
CA ILE A 574 -25.63 -8.73 17.97
C ILE A 574 -26.90 -8.03 17.49
N ASP A 575 -28.00 -8.12 18.25
CA ASP A 575 -29.26 -7.44 17.91
C ASP A 575 -29.07 -5.91 17.82
N HIS A 576 -28.23 -5.31 18.67
CA HIS A 576 -27.88 -3.90 18.60
C HIS A 576 -27.02 -3.54 17.38
N LEU A 577 -26.00 -4.34 17.07
CA LEU A 577 -25.15 -4.14 15.89
C LEU A 577 -25.94 -4.30 14.58
N GLY A 578 -26.89 -5.24 14.54
CA GLY A 578 -27.79 -5.46 13.41
C GLY A 578 -28.90 -4.41 13.28
N SER A 579 -29.11 -3.55 14.29
CA SER A 579 -30.13 -2.52 14.24
C SER A 579 -29.79 -1.42 13.23
N GLY A 580 -30.81 -0.74 12.69
CA GLY A 580 -30.64 0.42 11.81
C GLY A 580 -29.99 1.65 12.47
N GLN A 581 -29.66 1.57 13.76
CA GLN A 581 -28.84 2.57 14.44
C GLN A 581 -27.35 2.41 14.13
N MET A 582 -26.90 1.16 13.92
CA MET A 582 -25.52 0.79 13.66
C MET A 582 -25.33 0.43 12.19
N ALA A 583 -26.09 -0.55 11.69
CA ALA A 583 -26.05 -1.01 10.31
C ALA A 583 -26.74 -0.05 9.33
N THR A 584 -26.23 -0.02 8.10
CA THR A 584 -26.77 0.70 6.95
C THR A 584 -26.67 -0.14 5.69
N ASP A 585 -27.31 0.32 4.61
CA ASP A 585 -27.17 -0.23 3.27
C ASP A 585 -25.72 -0.24 2.76
N TRP A 586 -24.82 0.57 3.33
CA TRP A 586 -23.41 0.67 2.96
C TRP A 586 -22.44 -0.02 3.93
N GLY A 587 -22.93 -0.54 5.06
CA GLY A 587 -22.11 -1.15 6.11
C GLY A 587 -22.40 -0.64 7.53
N ALA A 588 -21.52 -0.99 8.47
CA ALA A 588 -21.65 -0.62 9.88
C ALA A 588 -21.00 0.73 10.21
N ARG A 589 -21.70 1.55 11.00
CA ARG A 589 -21.15 2.75 11.64
C ARG A 589 -20.29 2.36 12.82
N ILE A 590 -19.30 3.20 13.14
CA ILE A 590 -18.54 3.05 14.39
C ILE A 590 -19.37 3.33 15.64
N ILE A 591 -20.32 4.27 15.57
CA ILE A 591 -21.18 4.69 16.69
C ILE A 591 -22.63 4.81 16.24
N SER A 592 -23.56 4.53 17.15
CA SER A 592 -25.00 4.64 16.88
C SER A 592 -25.39 6.04 16.41
N ASN A 593 -26.26 6.11 15.40
CA ASN A 593 -26.85 7.37 14.94
C ASN A 593 -27.75 8.07 15.99
N LYS A 594 -28.00 7.43 17.14
CA LYS A 594 -28.69 8.03 18.29
C LYS A 594 -27.72 8.72 19.26
N SER A 595 -26.42 8.50 19.12
CA SER A 595 -25.44 9.22 19.93
C SER A 595 -25.46 10.70 19.63
N LYS A 596 -25.38 11.52 20.67
CA LYS A 596 -25.17 12.98 20.53
C LYS A 596 -23.81 13.32 19.93
N LEU A 597 -22.87 12.36 19.89
CA LEU A 597 -21.56 12.49 19.24
C LEU A 597 -21.58 12.13 17.76
N TYR A 598 -22.67 11.55 17.24
CA TYR A 598 -22.74 11.07 15.87
C TYR A 598 -22.55 12.22 14.86
N ASP A 599 -21.59 12.03 13.96
CA ASP A 599 -21.34 12.87 12.80
C ASP A 599 -21.04 11.97 11.59
N PRO A 600 -21.91 11.91 10.56
CA PRO A 600 -21.73 11.03 9.41
C PRO A 600 -20.47 11.32 8.59
N LEU A 601 -19.89 12.52 8.71
CA LEU A 601 -18.65 12.90 8.01
C LEU A 601 -17.40 12.63 8.84
N SER A 602 -17.56 12.28 10.12
CA SER A 602 -16.44 12.05 11.01
C SER A 602 -15.89 10.63 10.90
N TYR A 603 -14.56 10.55 10.84
CA TYR A 603 -13.78 9.32 10.77
C TYR A 603 -14.12 8.35 11.92
N HIS A 604 -14.09 8.82 13.17
CA HIS A 604 -14.36 8.00 14.36
C HIS A 604 -15.76 8.21 14.99
N TYR A 605 -16.64 9.02 14.38
CA TYR A 605 -17.93 9.34 14.98
C TYR A 605 -19.14 9.17 14.05
N GLY A 606 -18.99 8.54 12.88
CA GLY A 606 -20.19 8.18 12.11
C GLY A 606 -19.97 7.66 10.70
N SER A 607 -18.77 7.79 10.13
CA SER A 607 -18.46 7.20 8.84
C SER A 607 -18.57 5.67 8.86
N VAL A 608 -18.94 5.09 7.71
CA VAL A 608 -19.04 3.64 7.50
C VAL A 608 -17.73 3.13 6.92
N TRP A 609 -17.17 2.10 7.55
CA TRP A 609 -15.86 1.56 7.20
C TRP A 609 -15.97 0.08 6.84
N PRO A 610 -15.32 -0.37 5.75
CA PRO A 610 -15.28 -1.79 5.42
C PRO A 610 -14.75 -2.67 6.56
N LEU A 611 -13.80 -2.17 7.35
CA LEU A 611 -13.26 -2.90 8.50
C LEU A 611 -14.31 -3.12 9.60
N PHE A 612 -15.07 -2.09 9.97
CA PHE A 612 -16.14 -2.20 10.98
C PHE A 612 -17.27 -3.10 10.50
N THR A 613 -17.63 -3.01 9.22
CA THR A 613 -18.55 -3.94 8.59
C THR A 613 -18.01 -5.37 8.67
N GLY A 614 -16.72 -5.57 8.41
CA GLY A 614 -16.05 -6.87 8.54
C GLY A 614 -16.14 -7.43 9.95
N TRP A 615 -15.73 -6.66 10.96
CA TRP A 615 -15.83 -7.08 12.37
C TRP A 615 -17.27 -7.42 12.77
N ALA A 616 -18.24 -6.56 12.43
CA ALA A 616 -19.64 -6.80 12.74
C ALA A 616 -20.27 -7.95 11.94
N SER A 617 -19.63 -8.42 10.86
CA SER A 617 -20.07 -9.61 10.12
C SER A 617 -19.49 -10.89 10.68
N MET A 618 -18.34 -10.80 11.37
CA MET A 618 -17.63 -11.94 11.96
C MET A 618 -18.09 -12.25 13.39
N GLY A 619 -18.40 -11.22 14.16
CA GLY A 619 -19.01 -11.34 15.49
C GLY A 619 -20.53 -11.40 15.42
#